data_AF-A0A978U336-F1
#
_entry.id   AF-A0A978U336-F1
#
_cell.length_a   1.000
_cell.length_b   1.000
_cell.length_c   1.000
_cell.angle_alpha   90.00
_cell.angle_beta   90.00
_cell.angle_gamma   90.00
#
_symmetry.space_group_name_H-M   'P 1'
#
loop_
_entity.id
_entity.type
_entity.pdbx_description
1 polymer ?
#
loop_
_entity_poly.entity_id
_entity_poly.type
_entity_poly.pdbx_seq_one_letter_code
_entity_poly.pdbx_strand_id
1 'polypeptide(L)'
;MPALSINSDSVHQGIVAAAVDLQAYFMREQGTCYLLEDLQKALIGWLELSVEALVDDALFHTVEGDRTYAFNRSAFELQLKQLQPVDSKNCLQKRTVISAPISAEQSAPRSAVEIPTHPHGTAIA
;
A
#
# COMPACT_ATOMS: atom_id res chain seq x y z
N MET A 1 -1.09 -13.80 -14.96
CA MET A 1 -0.34 -13.30 -13.79
C MET A 1 -1.27 -13.43 -12.60
N PRO A 2 -1.08 -14.42 -11.70
CA PRO A 2 -1.88 -14.46 -10.48
C PRO A 2 -1.58 -13.19 -9.67
N ALA A 3 -2.62 -12.49 -9.25
CA ALA A 3 -2.46 -11.37 -8.32
C ALA A 3 -1.79 -11.93 -7.06
N LEU A 4 -0.64 -11.38 -6.69
CA LEU A 4 -0.02 -11.64 -5.39
C LEU A 4 -0.98 -11.10 -4.34
N SER A 5 -1.86 -11.97 -3.83
CA SER A 5 -2.71 -11.67 -2.69
C SER A 5 -1.81 -11.64 -1.47
N ILE A 6 -1.40 -10.45 -1.06
CA ILE A 6 -0.75 -10.25 0.23
C ILE A 6 -1.81 -10.51 1.27
N ASN A 7 -1.74 -11.67 1.93
CA ASN A 7 -2.62 -11.99 3.03
C ASN A 7 -2.28 -11.07 4.21
N SER A 8 -3.07 -10.01 4.39
CA SER A 8 -2.90 -8.99 5.43
C SER A 8 -2.73 -9.61 6.82
N ASP A 9 -3.45 -10.68 7.11
CA ASP A 9 -3.39 -11.35 8.42
C ASP A 9 -2.03 -12.04 8.62
N SER A 10 -1.47 -12.63 7.57
CA SER A 10 -0.15 -13.27 7.62
C SER A 10 0.98 -12.25 7.84
N VAL A 11 0.88 -11.08 7.23
CA VAL A 11 1.84 -9.98 7.40
C VAL A 11 1.77 -9.45 8.83
N HIS A 12 0.57 -9.22 9.34
CA HIS A 12 0.37 -8.76 10.71
C HIS A 12 0.93 -9.77 11.72
N GLN A 13 0.66 -11.06 11.55
CA GLN A 13 1.23 -12.12 12.39
C GLN A 13 2.77 -12.13 12.32
N GLY A 14 3.35 -11.94 11.14
CA GLY A 14 4.81 -11.83 10.98
C GLY A 14 5.41 -10.66 11.75
N ILE A 15 4.76 -9.49 11.73
CA ILE A 15 5.20 -8.30 12.47
C ILE A 15 5.11 -8.53 13.99
N VAL A 16 4.02 -9.15 14.45
CA VAL A 16 3.85 -9.50 15.88
C VAL A 16 4.95 -10.47 16.32
N ALA A 17 5.24 -11.51 15.55
CA ALA A 17 6.30 -12.46 15.85
C ALA A 17 7.68 -11.79 15.92
N ALA A 18 8.00 -10.94 14.93
CA ALA A 18 9.25 -10.19 14.91
C ALA A 18 9.39 -9.24 16.12
N ALA A 19 8.29 -8.60 16.55
CA ALA A 19 8.29 -7.75 17.74
C ALA A 19 8.57 -8.56 19.02
N VAL A 20 8.05 -9.78 19.12
CA VAL A 20 8.32 -10.68 20.25
C VAL A 20 9.80 -11.09 20.26
N ASP A 21 10.36 -11.43 19.11
CA ASP A 21 11.77 -11.82 18.99
C ASP A 21 12.70 -10.64 19.34
N LEU A 22 12.38 -9.42 18.89
CA LEU A 22 13.10 -8.21 19.26
C LEU A 22 13.03 -7.93 20.76
N GLN A 23 11.86 -8.08 21.36
CA GLN A 23 11.69 -7.91 22.80
C GLN A 23 12.56 -8.91 23.58
N ALA A 24 12.58 -10.18 23.17
CA ALA A 24 13.42 -11.20 23.79
C ALA A 24 14.91 -10.85 23.66
N TYR A 25 15.33 -10.37 22.49
CA TYR A 25 16.70 -9.91 22.24
C TYR A 25 17.08 -8.71 23.13
N PHE A 26 16.25 -7.68 23.20
CA PHE A 26 16.53 -6.50 24.03
C PHE A 26 16.57 -6.82 25.53
N MET A 27 15.70 -7.71 26.00
CA MET A 27 15.76 -8.17 27.38
C MET A 27 17.05 -8.94 27.67
N ARG A 28 17.51 -9.79 26.73
CA ARG A 28 18.71 -10.60 26.89
C ARG A 28 20.00 -9.77 26.85
N GLU A 29 20.14 -8.91 25.85
CA GLU A 29 21.40 -8.21 25.57
C GLU A 29 21.50 -6.86 26.26
N GLN A 30 20.36 -6.20 26.52
CA GLN A 30 20.32 -4.81 26.99
C GLN A 30 19.54 -4.65 28.30
N GLY A 31 18.92 -5.73 28.83
CA GLY A 31 18.10 -5.67 30.05
C GLY A 31 16.88 -4.75 29.93
N THR A 32 16.48 -4.38 28.71
CA THR A 32 15.44 -3.37 28.46
C THR A 32 14.15 -4.05 28.01
N CYS A 33 13.01 -3.50 28.42
CA CYS A 33 11.69 -4.01 28.09
C CYS A 33 10.83 -2.90 27.48
N TYR A 34 10.20 -3.20 26.35
CA TYR A 34 9.32 -2.30 25.64
C TYR A 34 7.89 -2.87 25.58
N LEU A 35 6.92 -2.00 25.32
CA LEU A 35 5.59 -2.46 24.96
C LEU A 35 5.64 -3.08 23.57
N LEU A 36 5.00 -4.24 23.41
CA LEU A 36 5.00 -4.97 22.15
C LEU A 36 4.39 -4.13 21.02
N GLU A 37 3.35 -3.34 21.32
CA GLU A 37 2.71 -2.44 20.37
C GLU A 37 3.67 -1.37 19.84
N ASP A 38 4.59 -0.86 20.68
CA ASP A 38 5.55 0.15 20.26
C ASP A 38 6.65 -0.45 19.39
N LEU A 39 7.07 -1.68 19.69
CA LEU A 39 7.99 -2.43 18.82
C LEU A 39 7.36 -2.73 17.46
N GLN A 40 6.08 -3.09 17.42
CA GLN A 40 5.36 -3.30 16.16
C GLN A 40 5.29 -2.00 15.34
N LYS A 41 4.93 -0.87 15.97
CA LYS A 41 4.91 0.45 15.30
C LYS A 41 6.29 0.82 14.75
N ALA A 42 7.34 0.61 15.54
CA ALA A 42 8.71 0.88 15.12
C ALA A 42 9.14 -0.01 13.94
N LEU A 43 8.80 -1.30 13.97
CA LEU A 43 9.05 -2.23 12.86
C LEU A 43 8.33 -1.81 11.57
N ILE A 44 7.06 -1.42 11.67
CA ILE A 44 6.29 -0.95 10.52
C ILE A 44 6.95 0.30 9.92
N GLY A 45 7.26 1.31 10.74
CA GLY A 45 7.90 2.53 10.26
C GLY A 45 9.28 2.26 9.63
N TRP A 46 10.06 1.34 10.22
CA TRP A 46 11.34 0.92 9.64
C TRP A 46 11.18 0.25 8.28
N LEU A 47 10.18 -0.62 8.12
CA LEU A 47 9.89 -1.27 6.83
C LEU A 47 9.43 -0.28 5.76
N GLU A 48 8.56 0.67 6.12
CA GLU A 48 8.08 1.71 5.20
C GLU A 48 9.25 2.53 4.64
N LEU A 49 10.12 3.04 5.52
CA LEU A 49 11.30 3.80 5.13
C LEU A 49 12.29 2.96 4.30
N SER A 50 12.44 1.68 4.63
CA SER A 50 13.32 0.77 3.88
C SER A 50 12.80 0.54 2.46
N VAL A 51 11.48 0.42 2.29
CA VAL A 51 10.86 0.29 0.97
C VAL A 51 11.01 1.58 0.16
N GLU A 52 10.81 2.74 0.78
CA GLU A 52 11.02 4.05 0.14
C GLU A 52 12.45 4.18 -0.40
N ALA A 53 13.46 3.90 0.44
CA ALA A 53 14.86 3.92 0.03
C ALA A 53 15.17 2.94 -1.12
N LEU A 54 14.60 1.73 -1.09
CA LEU A 54 14.77 0.74 -2.17
C LEU A 54 14.15 1.21 -3.49
N VAL A 55 13.04 1.94 -3.44
CA VAL A 55 12.40 2.52 -4.63
C VAL A 55 13.28 3.62 -5.22
N ASP A 56 13.81 4.50 -4.38
CA ASP A 56 14.72 5.57 -4.81
C ASP A 56 15.99 5.00 -5.45
N ASP A 57 16.61 3.99 -4.83
CA ASP A 57 17.76 3.29 -5.40
C ASP A 57 17.42 2.63 -6.75
N ALA A 58 16.26 1.99 -6.84
CA ALA A 58 15.81 1.38 -8.09
C ALA A 58 15.62 2.43 -9.19
N LEU A 59 15.03 3.58 -8.89
CA LEU A 59 14.87 4.70 -9.83
C LEU A 59 16.23 5.23 -10.28
N PHE A 60 17.12 5.53 -9.33
CA PHE A 60 18.46 6.01 -9.62
C PHE A 60 19.20 5.05 -10.55
N HIS A 61 19.26 3.76 -10.24
CA HIS A 61 20.01 2.80 -11.05
C HIS A 61 19.34 2.41 -12.38
N THR A 62 18.02 2.58 -12.51
CA THR A 62 17.33 2.33 -13.78
C THR A 62 17.41 3.52 -14.74
N VAL A 63 17.44 4.75 -14.22
CA VAL A 63 17.34 5.98 -15.05
C VAL A 63 18.67 6.74 -15.13
N GLU A 64 19.41 6.90 -14.02
CA GLU A 64 20.40 7.97 -13.86
C GLU A 64 21.84 7.50 -13.52
N GLY A 65 22.02 6.34 -12.85
CA GLY A 65 23.25 5.99 -12.14
C GLY A 65 24.15 4.89 -12.71
N ASP A 66 25.27 4.63 -12.01
CA ASP A 66 26.14 3.46 -12.21
C ASP A 66 25.38 2.17 -11.89
N ARG A 67 25.34 1.24 -12.85
CA ARG A 67 24.45 0.07 -12.83
C ARG A 67 25.03 -1.14 -12.08
N THR A 68 26.25 -1.01 -11.55
CA THR A 68 27.03 -2.13 -11.02
C THR A 68 26.50 -2.67 -9.69
N TYR A 69 25.81 -1.86 -8.88
CA TYR A 69 25.42 -2.21 -7.50
C TYR A 69 23.91 -2.26 -7.23
N ALA A 70 23.10 -2.23 -8.29
CA ALA A 70 21.66 -2.20 -8.14
C ALA A 70 21.09 -3.54 -7.66
N PHE A 71 20.26 -3.49 -6.61
CA PHE A 71 19.55 -4.65 -6.08
C PHE A 71 18.74 -5.36 -7.19
N ASN A 72 18.89 -6.69 -7.30
CA ASN A 72 18.21 -7.54 -8.27
C ASN A 72 18.37 -7.17 -9.76
N ARG A 73 19.40 -6.39 -10.12
CA ARG A 73 19.64 -5.94 -11.51
C ARG A 73 19.71 -7.07 -12.53
N SER A 74 20.44 -8.14 -12.21
CA SER A 74 20.64 -9.28 -13.11
C SER A 74 19.31 -9.97 -13.47
N ALA A 75 18.41 -10.11 -12.50
CA ALA A 75 17.08 -10.65 -12.71
C ALA A 75 16.22 -9.72 -13.60
N PHE A 76 16.27 -8.41 -13.34
CA PHE A 76 15.59 -7.41 -14.17
C PHE A 76 16.07 -7.45 -15.63
N GLU A 77 17.38 -7.46 -15.86
CA GLU A 77 17.95 -7.50 -17.21
C GLU A 77 17.63 -8.82 -17.94
N LEU A 78 17.64 -9.95 -17.23
CA LEU A 78 17.27 -11.23 -17.79
C LEU A 78 15.80 -11.24 -18.23
N GLN A 79 14.91 -10.66 -17.44
CA GLN A 79 13.50 -10.50 -17.82
C GLN A 79 13.35 -9.55 -19.01
N LEU A 80 14.06 -8.42 -19.01
CA LEU A 80 14.00 -7.45 -20.11
C LEU A 80 14.39 -8.07 -21.46
N LYS A 81 15.41 -8.95 -21.48
CA LYS A 81 15.84 -9.69 -22.68
C LYS A 81 14.77 -10.62 -23.25
N GLN A 82 13.80 -11.06 -22.43
CA GLN A 82 12.69 -11.89 -22.89
C GLN A 82 11.55 -11.07 -23.50
N LEU A 83 11.56 -9.74 -23.32
CA LEU A 83 10.56 -8.84 -23.87
C LEU A 83 10.97 -8.38 -25.27
N GLN A 84 10.03 -8.42 -26.22
CA GLN A 84 10.24 -7.85 -27.54
C GLN A 84 10.16 -6.31 -27.45
N PRO A 85 11.21 -5.57 -27.85
CA PRO A 85 11.14 -4.11 -27.91
C PRO A 85 10.08 -3.70 -28.92
N VAL A 86 9.24 -2.75 -28.53
CA VAL A 86 8.15 -2.24 -29.38
C VAL A 86 8.64 -1.00 -30.11
N ASP A 87 8.29 -0.88 -31.38
CA ASP A 87 8.59 0.30 -32.20
C ASP A 87 8.11 1.59 -31.52
N SER A 88 8.92 2.65 -31.58
CA SER A 88 8.69 3.92 -30.85
C SER A 88 7.33 4.55 -31.16
N LYS A 89 6.81 4.33 -32.38
CA LYS A 89 5.49 4.81 -32.83
C LYS A 89 4.32 4.11 -32.12
N ASN A 90 4.51 2.86 -31.70
CA ASN A 90 3.51 2.04 -31.02
C ASN A 90 3.58 2.18 -29.48
N CYS A 91 4.67 2.75 -28.94
CA CYS A 91 4.87 2.90 -27.50
C CYS A 91 3.92 3.95 -26.86
N LEU A 92 3.58 5.01 -27.61
CA LEU A 92 2.73 6.11 -27.11
C LEU A 92 1.23 5.87 -27.27
N GLN A 93 0.81 4.92 -28.13
CA GLN A 93 -0.60 4.66 -28.40
C GLN A 93 -1.29 3.81 -27.32
N LYS A 94 -0.53 3.00 -26.55
CA LYS A 94 -1.10 2.14 -25.50
C LYS A 94 -1.39 2.86 -24.17
N ARG A 95 -0.97 4.12 -23.99
CA ARG A 95 -1.16 4.86 -22.72
C ARG A 95 -2.54 5.50 -22.56
N THR A 96 -3.40 5.48 -23.58
CA THR A 96 -4.64 6.28 -23.62
C THR A 96 -5.88 5.60 -23.01
N VAL A 97 -5.78 4.44 -22.33
CA VAL A 97 -6.99 3.75 -21.80
C VAL A 97 -7.04 3.66 -20.27
N ILE A 98 -6.10 4.29 -19.53
CA ILE A 98 -6.23 4.40 -18.07
C ILE A 98 -6.37 5.87 -17.68
N SER A 99 -7.50 6.46 -18.06
CA SER A 99 -7.99 7.72 -17.53
C SER A 99 -9.50 7.63 -17.46
N ALA A 100 -10.02 6.93 -16.45
CA ALA A 100 -11.38 7.18 -16.02
C ALA A 100 -11.33 8.43 -15.13
N PRO A 101 -12.00 9.54 -15.48
CA PRO A 101 -12.15 10.66 -14.57
C PRO A 101 -13.06 10.23 -13.42
N ILE A 102 -12.59 10.42 -12.19
CA ILE A 102 -13.46 10.47 -11.02
C ILE A 102 -14.27 11.75 -11.17
N SER A 103 -15.45 11.67 -11.78
CA SER A 103 -16.42 12.78 -11.73
C SER A 103 -16.91 12.93 -10.30
N ALA A 104 -16.33 13.91 -9.61
CA ALA A 104 -16.99 14.57 -8.50
C ALA A 104 -18.21 15.32 -9.06
N GLU A 105 -19.41 14.91 -8.66
CA GLU A 105 -20.59 15.77 -8.79
C GLU A 105 -21.20 15.94 -7.39
N GLN A 106 -20.88 17.10 -6.79
CA GLN A 106 -21.48 17.60 -5.57
C GLN A 106 -22.82 18.30 -5.91
N SER A 107 -23.83 17.98 -5.09
CA SER A 107 -24.78 18.92 -4.47
C SER A 107 -25.96 19.49 -5.28
N ALA A 108 -27.13 18.87 -5.06
CA ALA A 108 -28.48 19.40 -4.72
C ALA A 108 -29.06 20.69 -5.38
N PRO A 109 -30.40 20.75 -5.53
CA PRO A 109 -31.17 21.50 -4.52
C PRO A 109 -32.52 20.88 -4.09
N ARG A 110 -33.00 21.39 -2.95
CA ARG A 110 -34.21 21.08 -2.17
C ARG A 110 -35.54 21.51 -2.82
N SER A 111 -36.60 20.70 -2.63
CA SER A 111 -38.04 21.05 -2.43
C SER A 111 -38.89 19.83 -2.78
N ALA A 112 -40.00 19.45 -2.13
CA ALA A 112 -40.83 20.11 -1.14
C ALA A 112 -41.46 19.08 -0.19
N VAL A 113 -41.80 19.59 0.99
CA VAL A 113 -42.59 19.03 2.08
C VAL A 113 -43.98 18.60 1.62
N GLU A 114 -44.45 17.43 2.06
CA GLU A 114 -45.87 17.19 2.30
C GLU A 114 -46.05 16.38 3.60
N ILE A 115 -46.54 17.09 4.62
CA ILE A 115 -47.07 16.54 5.87
C ILE A 115 -48.59 16.50 5.70
N PRO A 116 -49.26 15.40 6.10
CA PRO A 116 -50.59 15.54 6.68
C PRO A 116 -50.61 15.11 8.16
N THR A 117 -51.05 16.06 8.97
CA THR A 117 -51.35 16.02 10.41
C THR A 117 -52.57 15.14 10.77
N HIS A 118 -52.39 14.22 11.75
CA HIS A 118 -53.21 13.84 12.96
C HIS A 118 -54.77 13.79 12.91
N PRO A 119 -55.52 13.30 13.94
CA PRO A 119 -55.20 12.71 15.27
C PRO A 119 -56.04 11.44 15.64
N HIS A 120 -55.98 11.05 16.92
CA HIS A 120 -56.76 10.04 17.68
C HIS A 120 -56.12 8.64 17.74
N GLY A 121 -55.84 8.04 18.90
CA GLY A 121 -56.08 8.40 20.30
C GLY A 121 -55.88 7.14 21.15
N THR A 122 -55.29 7.31 22.33
CA THR A 122 -55.57 6.56 23.59
C THR A 122 -55.41 5.02 23.53
N ALA A 123 -54.27 4.47 23.97
CA ALA A 123 -53.91 4.05 25.34
C ALA A 123 -54.43 2.66 25.76
N ILE A 124 -53.63 2.02 26.65
CA ILE A 124 -53.90 0.89 27.57
C ILE A 124 -54.14 -0.48 26.87
N ALA A 125 -53.57 -1.62 27.27
CA ALA A 125 -52.91 -2.10 28.49
C ALA A 125 -51.87 -3.19 28.14
#